data_AF-A0A497EVJ3-F1
#
_entry.id   AF-A0A497EVJ3-F1
#
_cell.length_a   1.000
_cell.length_b   1.000
_cell.length_c   1.000
_cell.angle_alpha   90.00
_cell.angle_beta   90.00
_cell.angle_gamma   90.00
#
_symmetry.space_group_name_H-M   'P 1'
#
loop_
_entity.id
_entity.type
_entity.pdbx_description
1 polymer ?
#
loop_
_entity_poly.entity_id
_entity_poly.type
_entity_poly.pdbx_seq_one_letter_code
_entity_poly.pdbx_strand_id
1 'polypeptide(L)'
;NVTIVDLSLEPTFESDKAILRFHGEIEGNFRKAFACAAEPEVPQQIVLPDEFYERLRQIQHAELDYFALNLTVSRSDGTLRLDCKQKITGDVERQFNEVKNLCIDFIEDLAPNATSQFYTFCRTVLRETHVSAKVMDFTLTYTRQGTRGILEFCFEGLKLKPPSETTVDAFKFYSLFDNLAEAIPEGIADVTFVIEGGSSESELIEIIVPPHVHVAEKTRHRVTFKGINFNELKDLAFKVVRNAWGVADANIHEIEELIAGKKRKIIAITNSTLRRFQFLVDRIELEVEGPEGTIGALNMTIPKEAVSGVIVVYIDKSIVTPTISMNATHYFVFVKYTHSIHTIQVKWGIPQLSLAVSSNKVHVGESITFTGSLSFEGTPITGVDVSLYINDEPVESTVTNINGEYSFTYAFMNEGTYECKVVCETYEVESEVQTIKVSAPPSPPVMLYGLAIVAVVIILVAAVLMLRRKS
;
A
#
# COMPACT_ATOMS: atom_id res chain seq x y z
N ASN A 1 -37.62 19.42 30.82
CA ASN A 1 -37.99 20.52 29.90
C ASN A 1 -37.09 20.63 28.68
N VAL A 2 -35.97 19.91 28.66
CA VAL A 2 -35.05 19.76 27.52
C VAL A 2 -34.71 18.27 27.42
N THR A 3 -34.51 17.77 26.22
CA THR A 3 -34.35 16.35 25.88
C THR A 3 -33.18 16.21 24.92
N ILE A 4 -32.26 15.28 25.18
CA ILE A 4 -31.27 14.86 24.17
C ILE A 4 -32.03 14.02 23.14
N VAL A 5 -32.00 14.46 21.88
CA VAL A 5 -32.75 13.84 20.78
C VAL A 5 -31.82 13.02 19.91
N ASP A 6 -30.60 13.49 19.70
CA ASP A 6 -29.55 12.79 18.99
C ASP A 6 -28.19 13.07 19.65
N LEU A 7 -27.32 12.07 19.61
CA LEU A 7 -25.95 12.15 20.09
C LEU A 7 -25.15 11.14 19.28
N SER A 8 -24.19 11.58 18.48
CA SER A 8 -23.24 10.74 17.77
C SER A 8 -21.79 11.14 18.08
N LEU A 9 -20.93 10.15 18.17
CA LEU A 9 -19.48 10.31 18.17
C LEU A 9 -18.94 9.48 17.01
N GLU A 10 -18.07 10.05 16.20
CA GLU A 10 -17.46 9.43 15.03
C GLU A 10 -15.95 9.71 15.09
N PRO A 11 -15.13 8.71 15.44
CA PRO A 11 -13.70 8.82 15.32
C PRO A 11 -13.26 8.58 13.86
N THR A 12 -12.13 9.16 13.47
CA THR A 12 -11.44 8.88 12.21
C THR A 12 -9.94 8.94 12.50
N PHE A 13 -9.18 7.94 12.10
CA PHE A 13 -7.74 7.88 12.38
C PHE A 13 -6.91 7.95 11.09
N GLU A 14 -5.82 8.72 11.12
CA GLU A 14 -4.75 8.74 10.12
C GLU A 14 -3.44 8.43 10.87
N SER A 15 -2.44 7.81 10.23
CA SER A 15 -1.11 7.42 10.79
C SER A 15 -0.78 7.77 12.27
N ASP A 16 -0.72 9.06 12.58
CA ASP A 16 -0.33 9.72 13.84
C ASP A 16 -1.40 10.70 14.38
N LYS A 17 -2.61 10.65 13.82
CA LYS A 17 -3.70 11.61 14.04
C LYS A 17 -5.02 10.88 14.33
N ALA A 18 -5.80 11.45 15.23
CA ALA A 18 -7.20 11.08 15.41
C ALA A 18 -8.08 12.31 15.27
N ILE A 19 -9.12 12.23 14.44
CA ILE A 19 -10.17 13.23 14.33
C ILE A 19 -11.40 12.66 15.04
N LEU A 20 -11.85 13.31 16.10
CA LEU A 20 -13.10 12.96 16.78
C LEU A 20 -14.17 13.97 16.37
N ARG A 21 -15.25 13.50 15.77
CA ARG A 21 -16.44 14.31 15.48
C ARG A 21 -17.54 13.94 16.44
N PHE A 22 -18.13 14.94 17.06
CA PHE A 22 -19.27 14.79 17.94
C PHE A 22 -20.42 15.59 17.34
N HIS A 23 -21.57 14.95 17.18
CA HIS A 23 -22.82 15.60 16.89
C HIS A 23 -23.78 15.41 18.05
N GLY A 24 -24.50 16.46 18.44
CA GLY A 24 -25.51 16.36 19.47
C GLY A 24 -26.67 17.31 19.22
N GLU A 25 -27.88 16.81 19.33
CA GLU A 25 -29.11 17.59 19.20
C GLU A 25 -29.92 17.50 20.49
N ILE A 26 -30.29 18.67 21.00
CA ILE A 26 -31.00 18.82 22.25
C ILE A 26 -32.22 19.70 22.02
N GLU A 27 -33.43 19.18 22.23
CA GLU A 27 -34.69 19.89 22.01
C GLU A 27 -35.42 20.22 23.32
N GLY A 28 -35.99 21.41 23.42
CA GLY A 28 -37.02 21.69 24.42
C GLY A 28 -37.19 23.16 24.81
N ASN A 29 -38.01 23.39 25.83
CA ASN A 29 -38.26 24.74 26.33
C ASN A 29 -37.17 25.17 27.30
N PHE A 30 -36.06 25.67 26.75
CA PHE A 30 -34.90 26.14 27.51
C PHE A 30 -35.26 27.22 28.54
N ARG A 31 -36.22 28.11 28.24
CA ARG A 31 -36.67 29.15 29.18
C ARG A 31 -37.35 28.56 30.43
N LYS A 32 -38.17 27.52 30.27
CA LYS A 32 -38.75 26.76 31.39
C LYS A 32 -37.70 25.87 32.09
N ALA A 33 -36.70 25.37 31.38
CA ALA A 33 -35.62 24.60 31.99
C ALA A 33 -34.73 25.46 32.89
N PHE A 34 -34.34 26.66 32.46
CA PHE A 34 -33.58 27.60 33.29
C PHE A 34 -34.37 28.18 34.46
N ALA A 35 -35.69 28.32 34.33
CA ALA A 35 -36.55 28.82 35.41
C ALA A 35 -36.93 27.73 36.45
N CYS A 36 -36.88 26.45 36.06
CA CYS A 36 -37.03 25.33 36.99
C CYS A 36 -35.67 25.02 37.62
N ALA A 37 -35.29 25.75 38.66
CA ALA A 37 -34.26 25.30 39.61
C ALA A 37 -34.81 24.15 40.48
N ALA A 38 -35.33 23.10 39.84
CA ALA A 38 -35.53 21.84 40.54
C ALA A 38 -34.14 21.23 40.69
N GLU A 39 -33.73 20.95 41.93
CA GLU A 39 -32.63 20.03 42.18
C GLU A 39 -32.91 18.79 41.33
N PRO A 40 -32.10 18.49 40.30
CA PRO A 40 -32.31 17.25 39.59
C PRO A 40 -32.18 16.13 40.62
N GLU A 41 -33.15 15.21 40.68
CA GLU A 41 -32.85 13.85 41.13
C GLU A 41 -31.84 13.31 40.12
N VAL A 42 -30.58 13.65 40.32
CA VAL A 42 -29.47 13.10 39.56
C VAL A 42 -29.46 11.62 39.93
N PRO A 43 -29.68 10.69 38.97
CA PRO A 43 -29.38 9.29 39.24
C PRO A 43 -27.94 9.26 39.73
N GLN A 44 -27.71 8.75 40.95
CA GLN A 44 -26.44 8.81 41.71
C GLN A 44 -25.28 9.38 40.90
N GLN A 45 -24.96 10.64 41.13
CA GLN A 45 -23.87 11.32 40.44
C GLN A 45 -22.61 10.46 40.60
N ILE A 46 -22.15 9.84 39.51
CA ILE A 46 -20.85 9.16 39.49
C ILE A 46 -19.82 10.27 39.56
N VAL A 47 -19.44 10.64 40.79
CA VAL A 47 -18.39 11.60 41.03
C VAL A 47 -17.08 10.85 40.90
N LEU A 48 -16.34 11.15 39.83
CA LEU A 48 -14.96 10.66 39.69
C LEU A 48 -14.10 11.29 40.80
N PRO A 49 -13.30 10.50 41.55
CA PRO A 49 -12.45 11.01 42.61
C PRO A 49 -11.33 11.89 42.03
N ASP A 50 -10.85 12.87 42.81
CA ASP A 50 -9.77 13.77 42.38
C ASP A 50 -8.52 13.02 41.90
N GLU A 51 -8.22 11.89 42.53
CA GLU A 51 -7.12 10.99 42.14
C GLU A 51 -7.24 10.49 40.69
N PHE A 52 -8.46 10.20 40.22
CA PHE A 52 -8.68 9.79 38.83
C PHE A 52 -8.28 10.91 37.86
N TYR A 53 -8.67 12.15 38.15
CA TYR A 53 -8.31 13.30 37.33
C TYR A 53 -6.82 13.59 37.36
N GLU A 54 -6.16 13.43 38.51
CA GLU A 54 -4.70 13.60 38.61
C GLU A 54 -3.96 12.53 37.79
N ARG A 55 -4.35 11.25 37.90
CA ARG A 55 -3.78 10.18 37.08
C ARG A 55 -4.03 10.41 35.59
N LEU A 56 -5.23 10.84 35.20
CA LEU A 56 -5.56 11.15 33.80
C LEU A 56 -4.68 12.27 33.24
N ARG A 57 -4.40 13.33 34.00
CA ARG A 57 -3.53 14.44 33.58
C ARG A 57 -2.07 14.05 33.39
N GLN A 58 -1.62 12.97 34.04
CA GLN A 58 -0.25 12.45 33.91
C GLN A 58 -0.04 11.62 32.64
N ILE A 59 -1.12 11.10 32.04
CA ILE A 59 -1.07 10.37 30.77
C ILE A 59 -0.99 11.39 29.63
N GLN A 60 0.23 11.66 29.14
CA GLN A 60 0.50 12.62 28.07
C GLN A 60 1.38 11.98 26.98
N HIS A 61 0.72 11.29 26.06
CA HIS A 61 1.31 10.68 24.87
C HIS A 61 0.77 11.28 23.57
N ALA A 62 -0.33 12.03 23.65
CA ALA A 62 -0.94 12.72 22.53
C ALA A 62 -1.41 14.13 22.93
N GLU A 63 -1.44 15.04 21.96
CA GLU A 63 -1.80 16.45 22.14
C GLU A 63 -2.98 16.84 21.25
N LEU A 64 -3.81 17.78 21.71
CA LEU A 64 -4.92 18.33 20.94
C LEU A 64 -4.41 19.37 19.96
N ASP A 65 -4.30 19.00 18.68
CA ASP A 65 -3.85 19.85 17.58
C ASP A 65 -4.95 20.83 17.13
N TYR A 66 -6.21 20.39 17.11
CA TYR A 66 -7.32 21.22 16.67
C TYR A 66 -8.59 20.94 17.47
N PHE A 67 -9.35 21.99 17.76
CA PHE A 67 -10.67 21.91 18.37
C PHE A 67 -11.58 22.95 17.73
N ALA A 68 -12.72 22.50 17.22
CA ALA A 68 -13.82 23.35 16.80
C ALA A 68 -15.09 22.90 17.50
N LEU A 69 -15.89 23.88 17.89
CA LEU A 69 -17.19 23.69 18.52
C LEU A 69 -18.16 24.70 17.91
N ASN A 70 -19.16 24.20 17.21
CA ASN A 70 -20.25 24.96 16.66
C ASN A 70 -21.51 24.70 17.48
N LEU A 71 -22.09 25.78 18.00
CA LEU A 71 -23.33 25.74 18.77
C LEU A 71 -24.39 26.52 18.00
N THR A 72 -25.47 25.85 17.62
CA THR A 72 -26.59 26.48 16.91
C THR A 72 -27.86 26.37 17.73
N VAL A 73 -28.47 27.51 18.06
CA VAL A 73 -29.75 27.55 18.78
C VAL A 73 -30.86 28.00 17.84
N SER A 74 -31.77 27.09 17.53
CA SER A 74 -32.98 27.37 16.77
C SER A 74 -34.05 27.94 17.70
N ARG A 75 -34.47 29.19 17.42
CA ARG A 75 -35.51 29.88 18.21
C ARG A 75 -36.94 29.43 17.86
N SER A 76 -37.14 28.80 16.71
CA SER A 76 -38.47 28.38 16.23
C SER A 76 -38.98 27.12 16.91
N ASP A 77 -38.09 26.18 17.21
CA ASP A 77 -38.39 24.87 17.81
C ASP A 77 -37.70 24.68 19.17
N GLY A 78 -36.78 25.58 19.55
CA GLY A 78 -36.06 25.48 20.82
C GLY A 78 -35.01 24.38 20.79
N THR A 79 -34.36 24.16 19.64
CA THR A 79 -33.32 23.13 19.48
C THR A 79 -31.92 23.72 19.61
N LEU A 80 -31.06 23.09 20.39
CA LEU A 80 -29.62 23.35 20.46
C LEU A 80 -28.89 22.22 19.72
N ARG A 81 -28.15 22.55 18.67
CA ARG A 81 -27.22 21.65 17.98
C ARG A 81 -25.79 21.95 18.39
N LEU A 82 -25.05 20.89 18.68
CA LEU A 82 -23.65 20.91 19.04
C LEU A 82 -22.89 20.06 18.01
N ASP A 83 -21.98 20.70 17.29
CA ASP A 83 -21.06 20.01 16.39
C ASP A 83 -19.65 20.31 16.87
N CYS A 84 -18.94 19.29 17.31
CA CYS A 84 -17.58 19.42 17.80
C CYS A 84 -16.64 18.55 16.97
N LYS A 85 -15.53 19.13 16.51
CA LYS A 85 -14.47 18.44 15.79
C LYS A 85 -13.16 18.64 16.52
N GLN A 86 -12.54 17.54 16.94
CA GLN A 86 -11.24 17.55 17.60
C GLN A 86 -10.23 16.83 16.71
N LYS A 87 -8.99 17.29 16.68
CA LYS A 87 -7.84 16.60 16.07
C LYS A 87 -6.78 16.42 17.14
N ILE A 88 -6.32 15.20 17.31
CA ILE A 88 -5.32 14.80 18.28
C ILE A 88 -4.12 14.26 17.51
N THR A 89 -2.90 14.62 17.90
CA THR A 89 -1.63 14.20 17.29
C THR A 89 -0.73 13.54 18.34
N GLY A 90 0.21 12.70 17.91
CA GLY A 90 1.14 12.00 18.81
C GLY A 90 0.88 10.49 18.91
N ASP A 91 1.30 9.85 20.00
CA ASP A 91 1.07 8.42 20.22
C ASP A 91 -0.34 8.18 20.80
N VAL A 92 -1.33 8.38 19.92
CA VAL A 92 -2.76 8.22 20.24
C VAL A 92 -3.07 6.80 20.71
N GLU A 93 -2.36 5.80 20.20
CA GLU A 93 -2.61 4.40 20.52
C GLU A 93 -2.19 4.07 21.95
N ARG A 94 -1.05 4.59 22.39
CA ARG A 94 -0.62 4.50 23.79
C ARG A 94 -1.53 5.32 24.71
N GLN A 95 -1.85 6.56 24.34
CA GLN A 95 -2.78 7.42 25.09
C GLN A 95 -4.10 6.69 25.34
N PHE A 96 -4.70 6.11 24.29
CA PHE A 96 -5.97 5.42 24.36
C PHE A 96 -5.93 4.21 25.30
N ASN A 97 -4.89 3.37 25.20
CA ASN A 97 -4.80 2.17 26.03
C ASN A 97 -4.52 2.48 27.51
N GLU A 98 -3.72 3.49 27.82
CA GLU A 98 -3.49 3.91 29.20
C GLU A 98 -4.75 4.52 29.83
N VAL A 99 -5.50 5.34 29.09
CA VAL A 99 -6.80 5.86 29.54
C VAL A 99 -7.82 4.74 29.74
N LYS A 100 -7.89 3.79 28.80
CA LYS A 100 -8.74 2.59 28.92
C LYS A 100 -8.42 1.82 30.20
N ASN A 101 -7.14 1.56 30.48
CA ASN A 101 -6.72 0.86 31.69
C ASN A 101 -7.06 1.65 32.97
N LEU A 102 -6.86 2.98 32.97
CA LEU A 102 -7.25 3.85 34.08
C LEU A 102 -8.77 3.81 34.35
N CYS A 103 -9.59 3.81 33.30
CA CYS A 103 -11.04 3.68 33.42
C CYS A 103 -11.45 2.31 33.99
N ILE A 104 -10.77 1.23 33.60
CA ILE A 104 -11.03 -0.10 34.14
C ILE A 104 -10.66 -0.14 35.63
N ASP A 105 -9.47 0.35 36.00
CA ASP A 105 -9.03 0.42 37.40
C ASP A 105 -10.05 1.18 38.26
N PHE A 106 -10.57 2.31 37.77
CA PHE A 106 -11.58 3.09 38.48
C PHE A 106 -12.88 2.31 38.70
N ILE A 107 -13.32 1.57 37.69
CA ILE A 107 -14.50 0.71 37.77
C ILE A 107 -14.28 -0.43 38.81
N GLU A 108 -13.06 -0.96 38.90
CA GLU A 108 -12.68 -1.95 39.92
C GLU A 108 -12.75 -1.37 41.33
N ASP A 109 -12.20 -0.17 41.54
CA ASP A 109 -12.18 0.51 42.85
C ASP A 109 -13.60 0.85 43.34
N LEU A 110 -14.47 1.28 42.42
CA LEU A 110 -15.85 1.65 42.74
C LEU A 110 -16.70 0.43 43.13
N ALA A 111 -16.41 -0.74 42.54
CA ALA A 111 -17.21 -1.94 42.72
C ALA A 111 -16.35 -3.22 42.73
N PRO A 112 -15.50 -3.41 43.77
CA PRO A 112 -14.50 -4.49 43.80
C PRO A 112 -15.14 -5.89 43.80
N ASN A 113 -16.36 -5.99 44.32
CA ASN A 113 -17.15 -7.22 44.37
C ASN A 113 -18.19 -7.33 43.23
N ALA A 114 -18.13 -6.46 42.22
CA ALA A 114 -19.01 -6.58 41.06
C ALA A 114 -18.71 -7.90 40.31
N THR A 115 -19.72 -8.76 40.24
CA THR A 115 -19.70 -10.05 39.55
C THR A 115 -20.44 -10.01 38.23
N SER A 116 -20.89 -8.83 37.81
CA SER A 116 -21.56 -8.67 36.51
C SER A 116 -20.58 -9.06 35.40
N GLN A 117 -21.08 -9.81 34.41
CA GLN A 117 -20.31 -10.30 33.27
C GLN A 117 -19.57 -9.16 32.55
N PHE A 118 -20.15 -7.96 32.51
CA PHE A 118 -19.53 -6.75 31.97
C PHE A 118 -18.28 -6.33 32.75
N TYR A 119 -18.33 -6.35 34.09
CA TYR A 119 -17.17 -6.05 34.93
C TYR A 119 -16.08 -7.10 34.75
N THR A 120 -16.44 -8.38 34.72
CA THR A 120 -15.46 -9.45 34.46
C THR A 120 -14.79 -9.28 33.10
N PHE A 121 -15.55 -8.97 32.04
CA PHE A 121 -15.01 -8.66 30.71
C PHE A 121 -14.05 -7.47 30.73
N CYS A 122 -14.43 -6.33 31.34
CA CYS A 122 -13.54 -5.17 31.44
C CYS A 122 -12.20 -5.51 32.10
N ARG A 123 -12.23 -6.25 33.22
CA ARG A 123 -11.03 -6.62 34.00
C ARG A 123 -10.13 -7.62 33.31
N THR A 124 -10.70 -8.73 32.84
CA THR A 124 -9.94 -9.90 32.40
C THR A 124 -9.58 -9.87 30.92
N VAL A 125 -10.33 -9.09 30.15
CA VAL A 125 -10.20 -9.02 28.69
C VAL A 125 -9.72 -7.65 28.28
N LEU A 126 -10.51 -6.61 28.57
CA LEU A 126 -10.28 -5.28 28.01
C LEU A 126 -8.98 -4.67 28.55
N ARG A 127 -8.64 -4.95 29.81
CA ARG A 127 -7.41 -4.49 30.49
C ARG A 127 -6.16 -5.10 29.87
N GLU A 128 -6.13 -6.43 29.79
CA GLU A 128 -4.99 -7.20 29.28
C GLU A 128 -4.80 -7.07 27.77
N THR A 129 -5.85 -6.66 27.05
CA THR A 129 -5.79 -6.56 25.59
C THR A 129 -5.42 -5.16 25.14
N HIS A 130 -4.29 -5.02 24.44
CA HIS A 130 -3.98 -3.79 23.71
C HIS A 130 -4.97 -3.62 22.54
N VAL A 131 -5.72 -2.52 22.56
CA VAL A 131 -6.71 -2.18 21.54
C VAL A 131 -6.11 -1.17 20.57
N SER A 132 -6.11 -1.47 19.27
CA SER A 132 -5.65 -0.48 18.29
C SER A 132 -6.75 0.54 18.01
N ALA A 133 -6.49 1.81 18.35
CA ALA A 133 -7.40 2.89 18.05
C ALA A 133 -7.45 3.21 16.54
N LYS A 134 -6.40 2.88 15.77
CA LYS A 134 -6.21 3.33 14.36
C LYS A 134 -7.24 2.85 13.35
N VAL A 135 -7.99 1.82 13.69
CA VAL A 135 -8.99 1.20 12.82
C VAL A 135 -10.35 1.09 13.51
N MET A 136 -10.47 1.64 14.72
CA MET A 136 -11.67 1.50 15.52
C MET A 136 -12.64 2.61 15.16
N ASP A 137 -13.70 2.25 14.46
CA ASP A 137 -14.87 3.12 14.30
C ASP A 137 -15.80 2.86 15.48
N PHE A 138 -16.04 3.89 16.29
CA PHE A 138 -16.90 3.82 17.45
C PHE A 138 -18.05 4.79 17.28
N THR A 139 -19.27 4.29 17.27
CA THR A 139 -20.48 5.12 17.29
C THR A 139 -21.25 4.88 18.57
N LEU A 140 -21.48 5.95 19.31
CA LEU A 140 -22.44 6.00 20.39
C LEU A 140 -23.69 6.70 19.85
N THR A 141 -24.86 6.06 19.90
CA THR A 141 -26.13 6.69 19.50
C THR A 141 -27.10 6.66 20.65
N TYR A 142 -27.59 7.84 21.07
CA TYR A 142 -28.70 7.91 22.03
C TYR A 142 -29.98 8.31 21.31
N THR A 143 -30.97 7.41 21.27
CA THR A 143 -32.29 7.69 20.70
C THR A 143 -33.35 7.62 21.79
N ARG A 144 -34.18 8.66 21.90
CA ARG A 144 -35.33 8.65 22.82
C ARG A 144 -36.59 8.17 22.10
N GLN A 145 -37.14 7.04 22.53
CA GLN A 145 -38.44 6.54 22.09
C GLN A 145 -39.47 6.69 23.22
N GLY A 146 -40.26 7.78 23.18
CA GLY A 146 -41.25 8.10 24.20
C GLY A 146 -40.62 8.45 25.57
N THR A 147 -40.92 7.66 26.60
CA THR A 147 -40.31 7.81 27.94
C THR A 147 -39.03 7.00 28.13
N ARG A 148 -38.65 6.15 27.17
CA ARG A 148 -37.43 5.33 27.24
C ARG A 148 -36.33 5.94 26.36
N GLY A 149 -35.12 6.00 26.90
CA GLY A 149 -33.90 6.28 26.14
C GLY A 149 -33.22 4.97 25.78
N ILE A 150 -32.78 4.83 24.54
CA ILE A 150 -31.96 3.72 24.07
C ILE A 150 -30.58 4.29 23.82
N LEU A 151 -29.55 3.66 24.40
CA LEU A 151 -28.16 3.97 24.17
C LEU A 151 -27.54 2.79 23.41
N GLU A 152 -27.17 3.02 22.16
CA GLU A 152 -26.55 2.03 21.29
C GLU A 152 -25.05 2.31 21.20
N PHE A 153 -24.25 1.25 21.33
CA PHE A 153 -22.80 1.29 21.15
C PHE A 153 -22.47 0.40 19.96
N CYS A 154 -21.85 0.97 18.92
CA CYS A 154 -21.34 0.24 17.78
C CYS A 154 -19.81 0.40 17.76
N PHE A 155 -19.10 -0.72 17.63
CA PHE A 155 -17.66 -0.74 17.46
C PHE A 155 -17.33 -1.58 16.23
N GLU A 156 -16.60 -1.00 15.29
CA GLU A 156 -16.05 -1.67 14.12
C GLU A 156 -14.52 -1.59 14.15
N GLY A 157 -13.84 -2.62 13.63
CA GLY A 157 -12.38 -2.62 13.49
C GLY A 157 -11.58 -2.84 14.78
N LEU A 158 -12.15 -3.51 15.79
CA LEU A 158 -11.43 -3.86 17.01
C LEU A 158 -10.25 -4.81 16.73
N LYS A 159 -9.01 -4.31 16.83
CA LYS A 159 -7.78 -5.13 16.74
C LYS A 159 -7.21 -5.43 18.13
N LEU A 160 -6.92 -6.71 18.37
CA LEU A 160 -6.32 -7.21 19.61
C LEU A 160 -4.88 -7.63 19.34
N LYS A 161 -3.91 -7.17 20.15
CA LYS A 161 -2.54 -7.71 20.06
C LYS A 161 -2.47 -9.13 20.64
N PRO A 162 -1.60 -10.00 20.09
CA PRO A 162 -1.27 -11.27 20.72
C PRO A 162 -0.80 -11.08 22.18
N PRO A 163 -1.09 -12.03 23.09
CA PRO A 163 -0.57 -12.00 24.45
C PRO A 163 0.96 -11.96 24.45
N SER A 164 1.55 -11.22 25.40
CA SER A 164 3.02 -11.02 25.51
C SER A 164 3.81 -12.33 25.65
N GLU A 165 3.20 -13.38 26.19
CA GLU A 165 3.76 -14.72 26.32
C GLU A 165 3.33 -15.61 25.15
N THR A 166 3.64 -15.24 23.90
CA THR A 166 3.44 -16.15 22.79
C THR A 166 4.47 -17.28 22.86
N THR A 167 4.02 -18.51 23.08
CA THR A 167 4.88 -19.68 22.79
C THR A 167 5.18 -19.73 21.30
N VAL A 168 6.32 -20.33 20.92
CA VAL A 168 6.82 -20.37 19.54
C VAL A 168 5.83 -21.05 18.56
N ASP A 169 4.89 -21.86 19.06
CA ASP A 169 4.01 -22.68 18.23
C ASP A 169 2.61 -22.11 18.00
N ALA A 170 1.93 -21.64 19.04
CA ALA A 170 0.61 -21.01 18.96
C ALA A 170 0.24 -20.30 20.27
N PHE A 171 -0.73 -19.38 20.21
CA PHE A 171 -1.34 -18.74 21.37
C PHE A 171 -2.87 -18.85 21.29
N LYS A 172 -3.53 -18.65 22.44
CA LYS A 172 -4.99 -18.68 22.57
C LYS A 172 -5.47 -17.46 23.32
N PHE A 173 -6.67 -17.00 22.99
CA PHE A 173 -7.38 -15.98 23.76
C PHE A 173 -8.36 -16.63 24.75
N TYR A 174 -7.86 -17.58 25.55
CA TYR A 174 -8.68 -18.43 26.43
C TYR A 174 -9.56 -17.58 27.37
N SER A 175 -8.95 -16.66 28.12
CA SER A 175 -9.70 -15.79 29.03
C SER A 175 -10.72 -14.91 28.31
N LEU A 176 -10.40 -14.35 27.14
CA LEU A 176 -11.35 -13.55 26.36
C LEU A 176 -12.59 -14.37 25.97
N PHE A 177 -12.38 -15.52 25.36
CA PHE A 177 -13.49 -16.32 24.84
C PHE A 177 -14.26 -17.03 25.94
N ASP A 178 -13.61 -17.47 27.03
CA ASP A 178 -14.30 -18.02 28.20
C ASP A 178 -15.21 -16.98 28.85
N ASN A 179 -14.72 -15.75 29.07
CA ASN A 179 -15.54 -14.70 29.66
C ASN A 179 -16.70 -14.28 28.75
N LEU A 180 -16.51 -14.27 27.42
CA LEU A 180 -17.60 -14.05 26.48
C LEU A 180 -18.63 -15.20 26.50
N ALA A 181 -18.17 -16.43 26.63
CA ALA A 181 -19.04 -17.60 26.75
C ALA A 181 -19.82 -17.61 28.06
N GLU A 182 -19.22 -17.18 29.17
CA GLU A 182 -19.93 -16.97 30.43
C GLU A 182 -20.91 -15.80 30.34
N ALA A 183 -20.53 -14.73 29.62
CA ALA A 183 -21.37 -13.55 29.43
C ALA A 183 -22.63 -13.85 28.60
N ILE A 184 -22.46 -14.61 27.52
CA ILE A 184 -23.52 -14.93 26.57
C ILE A 184 -23.50 -16.44 26.30
N PRO A 185 -23.99 -17.27 27.24
CA PRO A 185 -23.88 -18.73 27.15
C PRO A 185 -24.64 -19.34 25.96
N GLU A 186 -25.75 -18.71 25.57
CA GLU A 186 -26.56 -19.14 24.44
C GLU A 186 -25.99 -18.68 23.09
N GLY A 187 -24.94 -17.85 23.11
CA GLY A 187 -24.41 -17.23 21.91
C GLY A 187 -25.33 -16.17 21.31
N ILE A 188 -25.10 -15.82 20.05
CA ILE A 188 -25.92 -14.86 19.29
C ILE A 188 -26.22 -15.50 17.92
N ALA A 189 -27.48 -15.84 17.66
CA ALA A 189 -27.86 -16.56 16.44
C ALA A 189 -27.86 -15.66 15.18
N ASP A 190 -28.34 -14.41 15.32
CA ASP A 190 -28.57 -13.50 14.19
C ASP A 190 -27.38 -12.56 13.94
N VAL A 191 -26.16 -13.07 14.01
CA VAL A 191 -24.94 -12.29 13.74
C VAL A 191 -23.99 -13.02 12.79
N THR A 192 -23.30 -12.25 11.95
CA THR A 192 -22.11 -12.72 11.25
C THR A 192 -20.90 -12.28 12.05
N PHE A 193 -20.17 -13.24 12.63
CA PHE A 193 -18.96 -12.96 13.40
C PHE A 193 -17.74 -13.34 12.55
N VAL A 194 -16.80 -12.41 12.37
CA VAL A 194 -15.60 -12.61 11.55
C VAL A 194 -14.37 -12.40 12.43
N ILE A 195 -13.49 -13.39 12.44
CA ILE A 195 -12.16 -13.26 13.02
C ILE A 195 -11.16 -13.22 11.87
N GLU A 196 -10.32 -12.20 11.86
CA GLU A 196 -9.28 -12.03 10.86
C GLU A 196 -7.93 -11.86 11.56
N GLY A 197 -6.95 -12.64 11.11
CA GLY A 197 -5.59 -12.60 11.58
C GLY A 197 -4.87 -11.39 11.00
N GLY A 198 -4.38 -10.51 11.88
CA GLY A 198 -3.61 -9.35 11.45
C GLY A 198 -2.30 -9.74 10.76
N SER A 199 -1.75 -8.81 9.96
CA SER A 199 -0.44 -8.95 9.33
C SER A 199 0.40 -7.68 9.47
N SER A 200 1.70 -7.86 9.63
CA SER A 200 2.73 -6.85 9.39
C SER A 200 3.45 -7.17 8.07
N GLU A 201 4.44 -6.38 7.66
CA GLU A 201 5.25 -6.70 6.47
C GLU A 201 6.02 -8.03 6.62
N SER A 202 6.30 -8.48 7.86
CA SER A 202 7.11 -9.67 8.13
C SER A 202 6.33 -10.85 8.71
N GLU A 203 5.18 -10.60 9.33
CA GLU A 203 4.44 -11.59 10.12
C GLU A 203 2.95 -11.59 9.79
N LEU A 204 2.31 -12.75 9.89
CA LEU A 204 0.88 -12.95 9.68
C LEU A 204 0.35 -13.87 10.78
N ILE A 205 -0.87 -13.63 11.24
CA ILE A 205 -1.58 -14.53 12.14
C ILE A 205 -2.40 -15.55 11.33
N GLU A 206 -2.11 -16.83 11.53
CA GLU A 206 -2.98 -17.92 11.08
C GLU A 206 -3.98 -18.32 12.15
N ILE A 207 -5.18 -18.72 11.71
CA ILE A 207 -6.23 -19.19 12.61
C ILE A 207 -6.37 -20.71 12.48
N ILE A 208 -6.03 -21.41 13.56
CA ILE A 208 -6.16 -22.84 13.71
C ILE A 208 -7.54 -23.12 14.31
N VAL A 209 -8.46 -23.54 13.45
CA VAL A 209 -9.82 -23.97 13.82
C VAL A 209 -9.82 -25.50 13.99
N PRO A 210 -10.07 -26.02 15.21
CA PRO A 210 -10.23 -27.46 15.46
C PRO A 210 -11.41 -28.07 14.71
N PRO A 211 -11.42 -29.40 14.44
CA PRO A 211 -12.46 -30.04 13.64
C PRO A 211 -13.88 -29.96 14.21
N HIS A 212 -14.02 -29.78 15.52
CA HIS A 212 -15.32 -29.72 16.21
C HIS A 212 -15.93 -28.31 16.25
N VAL A 213 -15.20 -27.28 15.84
CA VAL A 213 -15.68 -25.89 15.80
C VAL A 213 -16.40 -25.64 14.49
N HIS A 214 -17.64 -25.16 14.56
CA HIS A 214 -18.49 -24.99 13.39
C HIS A 214 -18.29 -23.59 12.79
N VAL A 215 -17.83 -23.54 11.55
CA VAL A 215 -17.55 -22.29 10.82
C VAL A 215 -18.32 -22.29 9.50
N ALA A 216 -18.79 -21.12 9.08
CA ALA A 216 -19.45 -20.94 7.80
C ALA A 216 -18.42 -20.90 6.66
N GLU A 217 -17.33 -20.15 6.85
CA GLU A 217 -16.23 -20.02 5.90
C GLU A 217 -14.89 -20.00 6.65
N LYS A 218 -13.85 -20.56 6.04
CA LYS A 218 -12.51 -20.61 6.60
C LYS A 218 -11.45 -20.47 5.51
N THR A 219 -10.56 -19.52 5.71
CA THR A 219 -9.25 -19.45 5.05
C THR A 219 -8.15 -19.65 6.10
N ARG A 220 -6.88 -19.50 5.70
CA ARG A 220 -5.73 -19.60 6.62
C ARG A 220 -5.71 -18.48 7.68
N HIS A 221 -6.25 -17.31 7.35
CA HIS A 221 -6.15 -16.08 8.15
C HIS A 221 -7.52 -15.46 8.45
N ARG A 222 -8.63 -16.02 7.97
CA ARG A 222 -9.98 -15.50 8.19
C ARG A 222 -10.96 -16.63 8.48
N VAL A 223 -11.80 -16.44 9.47
CA VAL A 223 -12.86 -17.37 9.86
C VAL A 223 -14.16 -16.62 10.02
N THR A 224 -15.22 -17.13 9.41
CA THR A 224 -16.56 -16.53 9.47
C THR A 224 -17.52 -17.52 10.10
N PHE A 225 -18.31 -17.04 11.06
CA PHE A 225 -19.37 -17.77 11.75
C PHE A 225 -20.73 -17.17 11.37
N LYS A 226 -21.73 -18.03 11.18
CA LYS A 226 -23.15 -17.65 11.03
C LYS A 226 -23.88 -18.06 12.30
N GLY A 227 -24.18 -17.08 13.13
CA GLY A 227 -24.45 -17.32 14.54
C GLY A 227 -23.17 -17.70 15.28
N ILE A 228 -23.02 -17.26 16.52
CA ILE A 228 -21.79 -17.45 17.30
C ILE A 228 -22.09 -18.14 18.62
N ASN A 229 -21.45 -19.28 18.87
CA ASN A 229 -21.35 -19.87 20.21
C ASN A 229 -19.95 -19.58 20.75
N PHE A 230 -19.85 -18.67 21.73
CA PHE A 230 -18.57 -18.25 22.28
C PHE A 230 -17.80 -19.41 22.96
N ASN A 231 -18.48 -20.49 23.37
CA ASN A 231 -17.82 -21.69 23.87
C ASN A 231 -16.95 -22.42 22.84
N GLU A 232 -17.20 -22.23 21.54
CA GLU A 232 -16.36 -22.80 20.49
C GLU A 232 -15.11 -21.95 20.21
N LEU A 233 -15.15 -20.65 20.56
CA LEU A 233 -14.05 -19.73 20.26
C LEU A 233 -12.83 -19.95 21.14
N LYS A 234 -13.00 -20.42 22.38
CA LYS A 234 -11.89 -20.75 23.29
C LYS A 234 -10.97 -21.85 22.76
N ASP A 235 -11.49 -22.68 21.85
CA ASP A 235 -10.74 -23.78 21.25
C ASP A 235 -9.91 -23.34 20.04
N LEU A 236 -10.16 -22.13 19.52
CA LEU A 236 -9.33 -21.54 18.48
C LEU A 236 -7.90 -21.32 18.99
N ALA A 237 -6.94 -21.58 18.12
CA ALA A 237 -5.55 -21.24 18.35
C ALA A 237 -5.04 -20.35 17.21
N PHE A 238 -4.06 -19.52 17.52
CA PHE A 238 -3.51 -18.53 16.61
C PHE A 238 -2.02 -18.74 16.51
N LYS A 239 -1.47 -18.66 15.31
CA LYS A 239 -0.05 -18.88 15.08
C LYS A 239 0.57 -17.70 14.34
N VAL A 240 1.65 -17.16 14.90
CA VAL A 240 2.49 -16.19 14.19
C VAL A 240 3.32 -16.96 13.17
N VAL A 241 3.19 -16.60 11.90
CA VAL A 241 4.01 -17.13 10.82
C VAL A 241 4.64 -16.00 10.03
N ARG A 242 5.69 -16.32 9.26
CA ARG A 242 6.28 -15.37 8.33
C ARG A 242 5.25 -14.95 7.28
N ASN A 243 5.07 -13.64 7.11
CA ASN A 243 4.32 -13.08 6.00
C ASN A 243 5.16 -13.16 4.72
N ALA A 244 4.85 -14.14 3.88
CA ALA A 244 5.52 -14.30 2.58
C ALA A 244 5.09 -13.23 1.55
N TRP A 245 4.00 -12.50 1.81
CA TRP A 245 3.45 -11.52 0.88
C TRP A 245 4.06 -10.13 1.05
N GLY A 246 4.62 -9.81 2.22
CA GLY A 246 5.21 -8.50 2.48
C GLY A 246 4.19 -7.36 2.63
N VAL A 247 2.91 -7.67 2.81
CA VAL A 247 1.80 -6.70 2.93
C VAL A 247 1.29 -6.68 4.37
N ALA A 248 1.43 -5.54 5.05
CA ALA A 248 0.84 -5.30 6.36
C ALA A 248 -0.66 -5.00 6.23
N ASP A 249 -1.48 -5.33 7.23
CA ASP A 249 -2.94 -5.14 7.23
C ASP A 249 -3.60 -5.68 5.95
N ALA A 250 -3.18 -6.87 5.54
CA ALA A 250 -3.49 -7.41 4.23
C ALA A 250 -4.89 -8.00 4.15
N ASN A 251 -5.69 -7.48 3.22
CA ASN A 251 -6.92 -8.10 2.75
C ASN A 251 -6.60 -9.03 1.57
N ILE A 252 -7.19 -10.22 1.58
CA ILE A 252 -6.99 -11.21 0.51
C ILE A 252 -8.24 -11.32 -0.34
N HIS A 253 -8.04 -11.12 -1.63
CA HIS A 253 -9.08 -11.22 -2.65
C HIS A 253 -8.68 -12.29 -3.66
N GLU A 254 -9.63 -13.14 -4.01
CA GLU A 254 -9.43 -14.23 -4.96
C GLU A 254 -10.49 -14.14 -6.05
N ILE A 255 -10.07 -14.35 -7.29
CA ILE A 255 -10.96 -14.63 -8.42
C ILE A 255 -10.59 -15.98 -9.03
N GLU A 256 -11.60 -16.73 -9.48
CA GLU A 256 -11.41 -17.97 -10.22
C GLU A 256 -11.76 -17.77 -11.69
N GLU A 257 -10.79 -18.05 -12.56
CA GLU A 257 -10.91 -17.80 -13.99
C GLU A 257 -10.51 -19.03 -14.81
N LEU A 258 -11.04 -19.13 -16.02
CA LEU A 258 -10.69 -20.19 -16.95
C LEU A 258 -9.43 -19.82 -17.73
N ILE A 259 -8.28 -20.35 -17.32
CA ILE A 259 -6.97 -20.09 -17.92
C ILE A 259 -6.48 -21.40 -18.55
N ALA A 260 -6.13 -21.37 -19.82
CA ALA A 260 -5.71 -22.56 -20.58
C ALA A 260 -6.69 -23.76 -20.44
N GLY A 261 -7.99 -23.48 -20.37
CA GLY A 261 -9.05 -24.49 -20.22
C GLY A 261 -9.18 -25.10 -18.82
N LYS A 262 -8.47 -24.58 -17.81
CA LYS A 262 -8.57 -25.02 -16.41
C LYS A 262 -8.98 -23.85 -15.51
N LYS A 263 -9.79 -24.14 -14.49
CA LYS A 263 -10.10 -23.14 -13.46
C LYS A 263 -8.84 -22.88 -12.64
N ARG A 264 -8.41 -21.63 -12.59
CA ARG A 264 -7.23 -21.17 -11.84
C ARG A 264 -7.60 -20.00 -10.97
N LYS A 265 -6.95 -19.92 -9.80
CA LYS A 265 -7.07 -18.80 -8.89
C LYS A 265 -6.05 -17.74 -9.23
N ILE A 266 -6.50 -16.49 -9.18
CA ILE A 266 -5.64 -15.31 -9.15
C ILE A 266 -5.91 -14.64 -7.82
N ILE A 267 -4.84 -14.31 -7.10
CA ILE A 267 -4.91 -13.79 -5.74
C ILE A 267 -4.31 -12.39 -5.72
N ALA A 268 -5.06 -11.43 -5.18
CA ALA A 268 -4.58 -10.10 -4.87
C ALA A 268 -4.59 -9.92 -3.34
N ILE A 269 -3.43 -9.58 -2.78
CA ILE A 269 -3.24 -9.33 -1.36
C ILE A 269 -2.83 -7.87 -1.20
N THR A 270 -3.69 -7.07 -0.59
CA THR A 270 -3.48 -5.62 -0.51
C THR A 270 -4.02 -5.03 0.79
N ASN A 271 -3.41 -3.94 1.25
CA ASN A 271 -3.88 -3.16 2.39
C ASN A 271 -4.78 -1.98 1.98
N SER A 272 -5.17 -1.93 0.70
CA SER A 272 -6.18 -1.01 0.17
C SER A 272 -7.53 -1.71 0.05
N THR A 273 -8.60 -0.93 0.02
CA THR A 273 -9.93 -1.41 -0.36
C THR A 273 -9.96 -1.65 -1.86
N LEU A 274 -10.29 -2.87 -2.31
CA LEU A 274 -10.54 -3.14 -3.73
C LEU A 274 -11.96 -2.76 -4.12
N ARG A 275 -12.08 -1.76 -4.98
CA ARG A 275 -13.35 -1.38 -5.64
C ARG A 275 -13.62 -2.23 -6.88
N ARG A 276 -12.56 -2.71 -7.53
CA ARG A 276 -12.63 -3.55 -8.73
C ARG A 276 -11.44 -4.49 -8.79
N PHE A 277 -11.67 -5.72 -9.22
CA PHE A 277 -10.64 -6.72 -9.47
C PHE A 277 -11.09 -7.61 -10.64
N GLN A 278 -10.44 -7.45 -11.79
CA GLN A 278 -10.83 -8.12 -13.03
C GLN A 278 -9.63 -8.73 -13.74
N PHE A 279 -9.79 -9.97 -14.20
CA PHE A 279 -8.87 -10.62 -15.11
C PHE A 279 -9.32 -10.42 -16.57
N LEU A 280 -8.36 -10.10 -17.43
CA LEU A 280 -8.48 -10.07 -18.88
C LEU A 280 -7.34 -10.90 -19.49
N VAL A 281 -7.43 -11.17 -20.79
CA VAL A 281 -6.49 -12.06 -21.50
C VAL A 281 -5.04 -11.56 -21.43
N ASP A 282 -4.85 -10.25 -21.45
CA ASP A 282 -3.55 -9.55 -21.52
C ASP A 282 -3.17 -8.82 -20.23
N ARG A 283 -4.08 -8.78 -19.24
CA ARG A 283 -3.88 -7.99 -18.02
C ARG A 283 -4.80 -8.37 -16.88
N ILE A 284 -4.42 -7.94 -15.69
CA ILE A 284 -5.30 -7.81 -14.54
C ILE A 284 -5.48 -6.33 -14.23
N GLU A 285 -6.71 -5.91 -13.97
CA GLU A 285 -7.06 -4.54 -13.64
C GLU A 285 -7.68 -4.47 -12.23
N LEU A 286 -7.12 -3.58 -11.41
CA LEU A 286 -7.57 -3.31 -10.05
C LEU A 286 -7.88 -1.82 -9.90
N GLU A 287 -8.94 -1.51 -9.17
CA GLU A 287 -9.18 -0.17 -8.63
C GLU A 287 -9.06 -0.26 -7.11
N VAL A 288 -8.07 0.43 -6.57
CA VAL A 288 -7.75 0.43 -5.14
C VAL A 288 -8.04 1.80 -4.54
N GLU A 289 -8.49 1.80 -3.30
CA GLU A 289 -8.67 3.00 -2.50
C GLU A 289 -8.00 2.83 -1.14
N GLY A 290 -7.26 3.84 -0.71
CA GLY A 290 -6.75 3.91 0.65
C GLY A 290 -6.61 5.34 1.16
N PRO A 291 -6.39 5.53 2.48
CA PRO A 291 -6.30 6.85 3.11
C PRO A 291 -5.09 7.65 2.62
N GLU A 292 -5.31 8.90 2.20
CA GLU A 292 -4.22 9.78 1.75
C GLU A 292 -3.11 9.92 2.81
N GLY A 293 -1.85 10.06 2.34
CA GLY A 293 -0.68 10.19 3.22
C GLY A 293 -0.15 8.88 3.82
N THR A 294 -0.76 7.74 3.50
CA THR A 294 -0.27 6.41 3.89
C THR A 294 0.28 5.63 2.69
N ILE A 295 0.84 4.44 2.91
CA ILE A 295 1.45 3.62 1.87
C ILE A 295 0.56 2.40 1.58
N GLY A 296 0.19 2.27 0.30
CA GLY A 296 -0.43 1.08 -0.25
C GLY A 296 0.60 0.06 -0.70
N ALA A 297 0.25 -1.21 -0.56
CA ALA A 297 1.02 -2.35 -1.03
C ALA A 297 0.07 -3.37 -1.67
N LEU A 298 0.54 -3.97 -2.75
CA LEU A 298 -0.15 -5.02 -3.48
C LEU A 298 0.84 -6.16 -3.77
N ASN A 299 0.49 -7.38 -3.38
CA ASN A 299 1.15 -8.60 -3.81
C ASN A 299 0.15 -9.45 -4.61
N MET A 300 0.51 -9.81 -5.83
CA MET A 300 -0.33 -10.60 -6.70
C MET A 300 0.28 -11.95 -7.01
N THR A 301 -0.52 -13.01 -6.90
CA THR A 301 -0.16 -14.37 -7.34
C THR A 301 -0.87 -14.69 -8.65
N ILE A 302 -0.09 -14.89 -9.72
CA ILE A 302 -0.59 -15.05 -11.09
C ILE A 302 -0.07 -16.39 -11.67
N PRO A 303 -0.93 -17.28 -12.17
CA PRO A 303 -0.49 -18.51 -12.83
C PRO A 303 0.41 -18.21 -14.04
N LYS A 304 1.54 -18.91 -14.17
CA LYS A 304 2.48 -18.70 -15.29
C LYS A 304 1.84 -18.92 -16.66
N GLU A 305 0.91 -19.86 -16.75
CA GLU A 305 0.15 -20.15 -17.97
C GLU A 305 -0.80 -19.02 -18.42
N ALA A 306 -1.05 -18.02 -17.56
CA ALA A 306 -1.81 -16.82 -17.91
C ALA A 306 -0.94 -15.76 -18.61
N VAL A 307 0.37 -15.76 -18.35
CA VAL A 307 1.29 -14.70 -18.72
C VAL A 307 2.00 -15.05 -20.02
N SER A 308 1.77 -14.24 -21.05
CA SER A 308 2.55 -14.28 -22.29
C SER A 308 3.60 -13.17 -22.29
N GLY A 309 4.88 -13.53 -22.39
CA GLY A 309 5.98 -12.56 -22.36
C GLY A 309 6.28 -12.07 -20.95
N VAL A 310 6.52 -10.76 -20.81
CA VAL A 310 6.99 -10.14 -19.57
C VAL A 310 5.88 -9.36 -18.88
N ILE A 311 5.97 -9.21 -17.57
CA ILE A 311 4.98 -8.46 -16.77
C ILE A 311 5.41 -7.00 -16.66
N VAL A 312 4.47 -6.09 -16.94
CA VAL A 312 4.63 -4.64 -16.78
C VAL A 312 3.49 -4.12 -15.92
N VAL A 313 3.83 -3.31 -14.89
CA VAL A 313 2.84 -2.78 -13.95
C VAL A 313 2.65 -1.29 -14.21
N TYR A 314 1.38 -0.88 -14.31
CA TYR A 314 0.97 0.50 -14.42
C TYR A 314 0.23 0.93 -13.16
N ILE A 315 0.53 2.13 -12.68
CA ILE A 315 -0.29 2.86 -11.70
C ILE A 315 -0.67 4.18 -12.34
N ASP A 316 -1.97 4.42 -12.48
CA ASP A 316 -2.54 5.60 -13.16
C ASP A 316 -1.90 5.90 -14.52
N LYS A 317 -1.76 4.84 -15.34
CA LYS A 317 -1.16 4.87 -16.69
C LYS A 317 0.35 5.12 -16.74
N SER A 318 1.02 5.25 -15.60
CA SER A 318 2.49 5.34 -15.54
C SER A 318 3.08 3.97 -15.22
N ILE A 319 4.12 3.56 -15.95
CA ILE A 319 4.85 2.33 -15.62
C ILE A 319 5.59 2.55 -14.30
N VAL A 320 5.48 1.56 -13.42
CA VAL A 320 6.23 1.48 -12.16
C VAL A 320 7.07 0.21 -12.15
N THR A 321 8.17 0.22 -11.42
CA THR A 321 9.04 -0.96 -11.28
C THR A 321 8.53 -1.86 -10.16
N PRO A 322 7.95 -3.04 -10.45
CA PRO A 322 7.55 -4.00 -9.43
C PRO A 322 8.74 -4.84 -8.97
N THR A 323 8.61 -5.46 -7.79
CA THR A 323 9.42 -6.62 -7.41
C THR A 323 8.71 -7.88 -7.89
N ILE A 324 9.28 -8.57 -8.89
CA ILE A 324 8.73 -9.81 -9.41
C ILE A 324 9.56 -10.99 -8.93
N SER A 325 8.90 -12.00 -8.36
CA SER A 325 9.50 -13.31 -8.08
C SER A 325 8.63 -14.41 -8.67
N MET A 326 9.10 -15.66 -8.69
CA MET A 326 8.34 -16.75 -9.26
C MET A 326 8.70 -18.10 -8.64
N ASN A 327 7.77 -19.04 -8.73
CA ASN A 327 8.04 -20.46 -8.47
C ASN A 327 7.80 -21.29 -9.75
N ALA A 328 7.69 -22.61 -9.63
CA ALA A 328 7.45 -23.49 -10.78
C ALA A 328 6.14 -23.21 -11.53
N THR A 329 5.13 -22.62 -10.89
CA THR A 329 3.76 -22.53 -11.40
C THR A 329 3.17 -21.12 -11.42
N HIS A 330 3.69 -20.18 -10.63
CA HIS A 330 3.15 -18.83 -10.47
C HIS A 330 4.24 -17.75 -10.51
N TYR A 331 3.85 -16.57 -10.95
CA TYR A 331 4.52 -15.29 -10.69
C TYR A 331 3.95 -14.65 -9.43
N PHE A 332 4.80 -13.91 -8.73
CA PHE A 332 4.46 -13.06 -7.59
C PHE A 332 4.89 -11.64 -7.92
N VAL A 333 3.93 -10.72 -8.04
CA VAL A 333 4.17 -9.33 -8.42
C VAL A 333 3.88 -8.45 -7.23
N PHE A 334 4.91 -7.80 -6.69
CA PHE A 334 4.81 -6.91 -5.55
C PHE A 334 5.07 -5.46 -5.96
N VAL A 335 4.21 -4.54 -5.51
CA VAL A 335 4.36 -3.11 -5.75
C VAL A 335 3.90 -2.31 -4.53
N LYS A 336 4.61 -1.22 -4.22
CA LYS A 336 4.19 -0.21 -3.25
C LYS A 336 3.78 1.07 -3.98
N TYR A 337 2.81 1.79 -3.43
CA TYR A 337 2.29 3.05 -3.94
C TYR A 337 1.85 3.95 -2.78
N THR A 338 1.68 5.24 -3.03
CA THR A 338 1.05 6.13 -2.06
C THR A 338 -0.45 5.87 -2.04
N HIS A 339 -1.10 5.79 -0.90
CA HIS A 339 -2.54 5.59 -0.86
C HIS A 339 -3.28 6.83 -1.38
N SER A 340 -4.22 6.57 -2.27
CA SER A 340 -5.31 7.43 -2.72
C SER A 340 -6.27 6.53 -3.52
N ILE A 341 -6.98 7.04 -4.51
CA ILE A 341 -7.69 6.21 -5.48
C ILE A 341 -6.78 5.98 -6.69
N HIS A 342 -6.42 4.72 -6.94
CA HIS A 342 -5.55 4.36 -8.06
C HIS A 342 -6.16 3.29 -8.95
N THR A 343 -5.87 3.38 -10.25
CA THR A 343 -6.04 2.24 -11.16
C THR A 343 -4.69 1.55 -11.34
N ILE A 344 -4.63 0.28 -10.94
CA ILE A 344 -3.45 -0.56 -11.10
C ILE A 344 -3.72 -1.57 -12.22
N GLN A 345 -2.84 -1.63 -13.22
CA GLN A 345 -2.90 -2.64 -14.28
C GLN A 345 -1.62 -3.46 -14.26
N VAL A 346 -1.77 -4.78 -14.07
CA VAL A 346 -0.67 -5.73 -14.24
C VAL A 346 -0.84 -6.37 -15.61
N LYS A 347 -0.11 -5.85 -16.60
CA LYS A 347 -0.18 -6.27 -17.99
C LYS A 347 0.93 -7.26 -18.32
N TRP A 348 0.76 -8.05 -19.37
CA TRP A 348 1.82 -8.87 -19.93
C TRP A 348 1.87 -8.85 -21.44
N GLY A 349 3.07 -8.95 -21.99
CA GLY A 349 3.31 -9.02 -23.43
C GLY A 349 4.79 -8.95 -23.78
N ILE A 350 5.10 -8.68 -25.03
CA ILE A 350 6.49 -8.57 -25.52
C ILE A 350 6.81 -7.08 -25.73
N PRO A 351 7.81 -6.50 -25.03
CA PRO A 351 8.23 -5.12 -25.25
C PRO A 351 8.79 -4.90 -26.67
N GLN A 352 8.71 -3.67 -27.14
CA GLN A 352 9.28 -3.24 -28.40
C GLN A 352 10.65 -2.60 -28.15
N LEU A 353 11.69 -3.17 -28.76
CA LEU A 353 13.06 -2.66 -28.73
C LEU A 353 13.46 -2.25 -30.16
N SER A 354 13.85 -0.98 -30.33
CA SER A 354 14.14 -0.41 -31.66
C SER A 354 15.60 -0.01 -31.80
N LEU A 355 16.19 -0.19 -32.98
CA LEU A 355 17.56 0.25 -33.26
C LEU A 355 17.61 1.07 -34.55
N ALA A 356 18.19 2.25 -34.46
CA ALA A 356 18.53 3.13 -35.56
C ALA A 356 20.03 3.44 -35.54
N VAL A 357 20.60 3.65 -36.73
CA VAL A 357 22.03 3.95 -36.91
C VAL A 357 22.20 5.24 -37.69
N SER A 358 23.17 6.06 -37.29
CA SER A 358 23.43 7.34 -37.95
C SER A 358 23.94 7.17 -39.40
N SER A 359 24.62 6.06 -39.70
CA SER A 359 25.01 5.65 -41.05
C SER A 359 25.21 4.14 -41.12
N ASN A 360 24.88 3.53 -42.26
CA ASN A 360 25.17 2.11 -42.54
C ASN A 360 26.45 1.91 -43.37
N LYS A 361 27.16 2.99 -43.71
CA LYS A 361 28.44 2.98 -44.44
C LYS A 361 29.39 3.97 -43.81
N VAL A 362 30.56 3.50 -43.39
CA VAL A 362 31.59 4.34 -42.76
C VAL A 362 32.99 3.96 -43.18
N HIS A 363 33.94 4.85 -42.92
CA HIS A 363 35.35 4.56 -43.05
C HIS A 363 35.96 4.08 -41.72
N VAL A 364 37.04 3.31 -41.79
CA VAL A 364 37.79 2.86 -40.61
C VAL A 364 38.18 4.06 -39.74
N GLY A 365 37.90 3.96 -38.44
CA GLY A 365 38.19 4.99 -37.44
C GLY A 365 37.11 6.05 -37.27
N GLU A 366 36.07 6.07 -38.11
CA GLU A 366 34.91 6.95 -37.92
C GLU A 366 33.94 6.38 -36.87
N SER A 367 33.46 7.24 -35.98
CA SER A 367 32.42 6.89 -35.02
C SER A 367 31.03 7.02 -35.65
N ILE A 368 30.15 6.06 -35.36
CA ILE A 368 28.71 6.17 -35.60
C ILE A 368 27.94 6.13 -34.30
N THR A 369 26.73 6.67 -34.35
CA THR A 369 25.80 6.66 -33.22
C THR A 369 24.71 5.65 -33.49
N PHE A 370 24.48 4.78 -32.50
CA PHE A 370 23.34 3.88 -32.43
C PHE A 370 22.34 4.49 -31.47
N THR A 371 21.11 4.72 -31.90
CA THR A 371 20.02 5.22 -31.06
C THR A 371 18.85 4.26 -31.09
N GLY A 372 18.03 4.30 -30.06
CA GLY A 372 16.88 3.43 -29.99
C GLY A 372 15.99 3.74 -28.80
N SER A 373 14.93 2.96 -28.67
CA SER A 373 14.01 3.03 -27.55
C SER A 373 13.47 1.67 -27.16
N LEU A 374 13.16 1.53 -25.87
CA LEU A 374 12.46 0.40 -25.28
C LEU A 374 11.10 0.88 -24.78
N SER A 375 10.02 0.24 -25.25
CA SER A 375 8.66 0.60 -24.87
C SER A 375 7.73 -0.61 -24.77
N PHE A 376 6.64 -0.46 -24.03
CA PHE A 376 5.55 -1.43 -23.97
C PHE A 376 4.23 -0.73 -24.32
N GLU A 377 3.55 -1.20 -25.37
CA GLU A 377 2.33 -0.57 -25.91
C GLU A 377 2.48 0.95 -26.14
N GLY A 378 3.64 1.39 -26.63
CA GLY A 378 3.96 2.80 -26.83
C GLY A 378 4.29 3.59 -25.56
N THR A 379 4.24 2.98 -24.38
CA THR A 379 4.70 3.60 -23.13
C THR A 379 6.20 3.32 -22.93
N PRO A 380 7.02 4.35 -22.69
CA PRO A 380 8.45 4.15 -22.46
C PRO A 380 8.78 3.31 -21.22
N ILE A 381 9.76 2.41 -21.34
CA ILE A 381 10.31 1.68 -20.20
C ILE A 381 11.63 2.33 -19.79
N THR A 382 11.65 2.91 -18.59
CA THR A 382 12.78 3.66 -18.02
C THR A 382 13.63 2.80 -17.08
N GLY A 383 14.93 3.09 -17.00
CA GLY A 383 15.81 2.52 -15.99
C GLY A 383 16.21 1.06 -16.24
N VAL A 384 16.15 0.59 -17.49
CA VAL A 384 16.45 -0.80 -17.85
C VAL A 384 17.75 -0.87 -18.67
N ASP A 385 18.59 -1.85 -18.34
CA ASP A 385 19.84 -2.12 -19.05
C ASP A 385 19.58 -2.65 -20.47
N VAL A 386 20.30 -2.08 -21.43
CA VAL A 386 20.34 -2.51 -22.83
C VAL A 386 21.79 -2.56 -23.30
N SER A 387 22.10 -3.55 -24.13
CA SER A 387 23.47 -3.84 -24.56
C SER A 387 23.57 -3.86 -26.09
N LEU A 388 24.56 -3.16 -26.64
CA LEU A 388 24.91 -3.21 -28.05
C LEU A 388 25.75 -4.47 -28.31
N TYR A 389 25.31 -5.25 -29.29
CA TYR A 389 26.01 -6.43 -29.80
C TYR A 389 26.51 -6.16 -31.22
N ILE A 390 27.75 -6.56 -31.50
CA ILE A 390 28.36 -6.49 -32.83
C ILE A 390 28.89 -7.89 -33.18
N ASN A 391 28.38 -8.48 -34.25
CA ASN A 391 28.65 -9.88 -34.64
C ASN A 391 28.43 -10.87 -33.48
N ASP A 392 27.28 -10.72 -32.79
CA ASP A 392 26.86 -11.49 -31.61
C ASP A 392 27.75 -11.37 -30.35
N GLU A 393 28.71 -10.45 -30.33
CA GLU A 393 29.51 -10.15 -29.13
C GLU A 393 29.03 -8.84 -28.48
N PRO A 394 28.77 -8.81 -27.16
CA PRO A 394 28.40 -7.59 -26.45
C PRO A 394 29.60 -6.63 -26.36
N VAL A 395 29.43 -5.39 -26.80
CA VAL A 395 30.52 -4.39 -26.83
C VAL A 395 30.34 -3.22 -25.87
N GLU A 396 29.10 -2.82 -25.59
CA GLU A 396 28.78 -1.68 -24.74
C GLU A 396 27.37 -1.84 -24.15
N SER A 397 27.13 -1.28 -22.96
CA SER A 397 25.84 -1.31 -22.27
C SER A 397 25.48 0.06 -21.71
N THR A 398 24.18 0.38 -21.68
CA THR A 398 23.65 1.61 -21.09
C THR A 398 22.26 1.37 -20.50
N VAL A 399 21.71 2.37 -19.81
CA VAL A 399 20.38 2.32 -19.20
C VAL A 399 19.42 3.22 -19.97
N THR A 400 18.18 2.78 -20.17
CA THR A 400 17.14 3.60 -20.79
C THR A 400 16.80 4.83 -19.93
N ASN A 401 16.66 5.99 -20.57
CA ASN A 401 16.29 7.23 -19.89
C ASN A 401 14.78 7.28 -19.57
N ILE A 402 14.30 8.41 -19.04
CA ILE A 402 12.87 8.61 -18.70
C ILE A 402 11.91 8.51 -19.90
N ASN A 403 12.42 8.74 -21.11
CA ASN A 403 11.68 8.56 -22.37
C ASN A 403 11.89 7.16 -22.96
N GLY A 404 12.52 6.24 -22.24
CA GLY A 404 12.83 4.88 -22.69
C GLY A 404 13.90 4.83 -23.78
N GLU A 405 14.60 5.94 -24.03
CA GLU A 405 15.58 6.07 -25.10
C GLU A 405 16.99 5.70 -24.60
N TYR A 406 17.83 5.27 -25.54
CA TYR A 406 19.24 5.00 -25.31
C TYR A 406 20.09 5.43 -26.51
N SER A 407 21.39 5.58 -26.27
CA SER A 407 22.36 5.92 -27.32
C SER A 407 23.73 5.30 -27.02
N PHE A 408 24.37 4.78 -28.05
CA PHE A 408 25.77 4.32 -28.03
C PHE A 408 26.57 5.06 -29.10
N THR A 409 27.88 5.21 -28.90
CA THR A 409 28.78 5.75 -29.94
C THR A 409 29.96 4.80 -30.09
N TYR A 410 30.13 4.24 -31.30
CA TYR A 410 31.13 3.21 -31.54
C TYR A 410 31.90 3.48 -32.85
N ALA A 411 33.21 3.21 -32.84
CA ALA A 411 34.09 3.38 -33.98
C ALA A 411 34.67 2.04 -34.44
N PHE A 412 34.53 1.73 -35.73
CA PHE A 412 35.03 0.48 -36.30
C PHE A 412 36.49 0.62 -36.72
N MET A 413 37.35 -0.28 -36.22
CA MET A 413 38.80 -0.21 -36.44
C MET A 413 39.32 -1.11 -37.56
N ASN A 414 38.46 -1.96 -38.12
CA ASN A 414 38.82 -2.85 -39.22
C ASN A 414 37.78 -2.74 -40.35
N GLU A 415 38.22 -2.98 -41.59
CA GLU A 415 37.32 -3.09 -42.73
C GLU A 415 36.47 -4.36 -42.61
N GLY A 416 35.24 -4.29 -43.08
CA GLY A 416 34.34 -5.44 -43.00
C GLY A 416 32.88 -5.08 -43.11
N THR A 417 32.05 -6.11 -42.97
CA THR A 417 30.61 -5.97 -42.79
C THR A 417 30.28 -6.48 -41.40
N TYR A 418 29.57 -5.66 -40.63
CA TYR A 418 29.24 -5.94 -39.23
C TYR A 418 27.73 -6.01 -39.08
N GLU A 419 27.26 -6.99 -38.30
CA GLU A 419 25.86 -7.11 -37.90
C GLU A 419 25.71 -6.54 -36.49
N CYS A 420 24.85 -5.54 -36.34
CA CYS A 420 24.66 -4.82 -35.09
C CYS A 420 23.22 -4.98 -34.61
N LYS A 421 23.03 -5.32 -33.34
CA LYS A 421 21.72 -5.38 -32.68
C LYS A 421 21.82 -4.88 -31.26
N VAL A 422 20.70 -4.50 -30.67
CA VAL A 422 20.61 -4.21 -29.24
C VAL A 422 19.78 -5.30 -28.59
N VAL A 423 20.23 -5.75 -27.42
CA VAL A 423 19.58 -6.80 -26.64
C VAL A 423 19.20 -6.23 -25.27
N CYS A 424 17.97 -6.50 -24.84
CA CYS A 424 17.53 -6.26 -23.47
C CYS A 424 17.31 -7.61 -22.79
N GLU A 425 18.29 -8.03 -21.99
CA GLU A 425 18.27 -9.34 -21.32
C GLU A 425 17.14 -9.43 -20.29
N THR A 426 16.85 -8.33 -19.59
CA THR A 426 15.75 -8.23 -18.60
C THR A 426 14.40 -8.67 -19.16
N TYR A 427 14.16 -8.39 -20.44
CA TYR A 427 12.90 -8.73 -21.10
C TYR A 427 13.04 -9.76 -22.22
N GLU A 428 14.23 -10.32 -22.40
CA GLU A 428 14.55 -11.31 -23.46
C GLU A 428 14.10 -10.83 -24.86
N VAL A 429 14.33 -9.54 -25.18
CA VAL A 429 14.00 -8.96 -26.49
C VAL A 429 15.24 -8.44 -27.21
N GLU A 430 15.23 -8.58 -28.54
CA GLU A 430 16.27 -8.07 -29.43
C GLU A 430 15.67 -7.07 -30.42
N SER A 431 16.46 -6.07 -30.82
CA SER A 431 16.12 -5.18 -31.93
C SER A 431 16.26 -5.90 -33.27
N GLU A 432 15.75 -5.28 -34.33
CA GLU A 432 16.14 -5.66 -35.69
C GLU A 432 17.66 -5.50 -35.88
N VAL A 433 18.26 -6.39 -36.67
CA VAL A 433 19.69 -6.37 -37.01
C VAL A 433 19.96 -5.29 -38.06
N GLN A 434 20.93 -4.42 -37.79
CA GLN A 434 21.44 -3.41 -38.70
C GLN A 434 22.80 -3.82 -39.25
N THR A 435 22.97 -3.80 -40.57
CA THR A 435 24.24 -4.14 -41.22
C THR A 435 25.06 -2.89 -41.53
N ILE A 436 26.28 -2.81 -41.00
CA ILE A 436 27.22 -1.69 -41.21
C ILE A 436 28.37 -2.13 -42.11
N LYS A 437 28.60 -1.41 -43.21
CA LYS A 437 29.74 -1.64 -44.10
C LYS A 437 30.86 -0.65 -43.81
N VAL A 438 32.02 -1.15 -43.43
CA VAL A 438 33.21 -0.38 -43.10
C VAL A 438 34.24 -0.52 -44.22
N SER A 439 34.70 0.59 -44.76
CA SER A 439 35.66 0.63 -45.88
C SER A 439 36.94 1.39 -45.50
N ALA A 440 38.03 1.15 -46.23
CA ALA A 440 39.28 1.88 -46.02
C ALA A 440 39.05 3.40 -46.04
N PRO A 441 39.77 4.19 -45.23
CA PRO A 441 39.68 5.64 -45.28
C PRO A 441 40.08 6.12 -46.68
N PRO A 442 39.46 7.18 -47.21
CA PRO A 442 39.79 7.69 -48.53
C PRO A 442 41.29 8.01 -48.58
N SER A 443 42.00 7.38 -49.52
CA SER A 443 43.43 7.66 -49.72
C SER A 443 43.60 9.14 -50.03
N PRO A 444 44.52 9.88 -49.38
CA PRO A 444 44.73 11.29 -49.66
C PRO A 444 45.04 11.47 -51.16
N PRO A 445 44.43 12.46 -51.85
CA PRO A 445 44.62 12.62 -53.28
C PRO A 445 46.11 12.82 -53.59
N VAL A 446 46.65 11.98 -54.46
CA VAL A 446 48.07 11.93 -54.87
C VAL A 446 48.52 13.17 -55.68
N MET A 447 47.73 14.26 -55.67
CA MET A 447 47.96 15.51 -56.39
C MET A 447 48.52 16.66 -55.51
N LEU A 448 49.31 16.36 -54.47
CA LEU A 448 50.01 17.40 -53.69
C LEU A 448 51.55 17.28 -53.67
N TYR A 449 52.12 16.18 -54.16
CA TYR A 449 53.58 16.02 -54.26
C TYR A 449 54.18 16.49 -55.61
N GLY A 450 53.34 16.74 -56.63
CA GLY A 450 53.80 17.17 -57.96
C GLY A 450 54.17 18.65 -58.08
N LEU A 451 53.58 19.54 -57.28
CA LEU A 451 53.78 21.00 -57.39
C LEU A 451 55.01 21.51 -56.61
N ALA A 452 55.44 20.80 -55.55
CA ALA A 452 56.65 21.16 -54.80
C ALA A 452 57.94 20.87 -55.60
N ILE A 453 57.94 19.85 -56.48
CA ILE A 453 59.11 19.50 -57.30
C ILE A 453 59.30 20.50 -58.46
N VAL A 454 58.22 21.00 -59.06
CA VAL A 454 58.29 22.00 -60.15
C VAL A 454 58.76 23.38 -59.63
N ALA A 455 58.33 23.78 -58.43
CA ALA A 455 58.79 25.03 -57.81
C ALA A 455 60.28 25.02 -57.46
N VAL A 456 60.81 23.89 -56.95
CA VAL A 456 62.24 23.74 -56.62
C VAL A 456 63.11 23.70 -57.88
N VAL A 457 62.66 23.08 -58.98
CA VAL A 457 63.38 23.09 -60.26
C VAL A 457 63.41 24.48 -60.89
N ILE A 458 62.31 25.25 -60.83
CA ILE A 458 62.29 26.63 -61.35
C ILE A 458 63.21 27.57 -60.52
N ILE A 459 63.24 27.42 -59.20
CA ILE A 459 64.14 28.19 -58.32
C ILE A 459 65.61 27.81 -58.54
N LEU A 460 65.92 26.53 -58.76
CA LEU A 460 67.29 26.08 -59.08
C LEU A 460 67.76 26.57 -60.46
N VAL A 461 66.89 26.57 -61.48
CA VAL A 461 67.23 27.11 -62.81
C VAL A 461 67.43 28.64 -62.78
N ALA A 462 66.63 29.37 -61.98
CA ALA A 462 66.83 30.81 -61.78
C ALA A 462 68.15 31.13 -61.05
N ALA A 463 68.54 30.33 -60.05
CA ALA A 463 69.81 30.48 -59.34
C ALA A 463 71.04 30.20 -60.24
N VAL A 464 70.95 29.21 -61.13
CA VAL A 464 72.03 28.90 -62.09
C VAL A 464 72.18 30.00 -63.16
N LEU A 465 71.08 30.63 -63.58
CA LEU A 465 71.12 31.74 -64.55
C LEU A 465 71.64 33.05 -63.95
N MET A 466 71.41 33.32 -62.65
CA MET A 466 71.93 34.52 -61.98
C MET A 466 73.43 34.45 -61.64
N LEU A 467 74.05 33.27 -61.64
CA LEU A 467 75.50 33.10 -61.40
C LEU A 467 76.37 33.22 -62.66
N ARG A 468 75.80 33.46 -63.86
CA ARG A 468 76.56 33.65 -65.12
C ARG A 468 76.70 35.11 -65.60
N ARG A 469 76.34 36.10 -64.80
CA ARG A 469 76.61 37.53 -65.09
C ARG A 469 77.48 38.17 -64.01
N LYS A 470 78.73 37.71 -63.94
CA LYS A 470 79.90 38.50 -63.51
C LYS A 470 81.16 37.81 -64.01
N SER A 471 81.44 38.01 -65.29
CA SER A 471 82.80 38.17 -65.82
C SER A 471 82.76 39.30 -66.82
#